data_AF-A0A5P9BH23-F1
#
_entry.id   AF-A0A5P9BH23-F1
#
_cell.length_a   1.000
_cell.length_b   1.000
_cell.length_c   1.000
_cell.angle_alpha   90.00
_cell.angle_beta   90.00
_cell.angle_gamma   90.00
#
_symmetry.space_group_name_H-M   'P 1'
#
loop_
_entity.id
_entity.type
_entity.pdbx_description
1 polymer ?
#
loop_
_entity_poly.entity_id
_entity_poly.type
_entity_poly.pdbx_seq_one_letter_code
_entity_poly.pdbx_strand_id
1 'polypeptide(L)' 'MSGKLCPQCKNARDFFVDSKFDVCCGYCGFTVANVKDQFKAVENRIAEQRTPKTRKDLLELKNQK' A
#
# COMPACT_ATOMS: atom_id res chain seq x y z
N MET A 1 0.35 7.66 23.05
CA MET A 1 0.35 7.00 21.72
C MET A 1 0.16 5.51 21.93
N SER A 2 -1.06 5.00 21.75
CA SER A 2 -1.35 3.57 21.91
C SER A 2 -0.86 2.82 20.68
N GLY A 3 0.33 2.21 20.75
CA GLY A 3 0.78 1.29 19.71
C GLY A 3 -0.27 0.19 19.53
N LYS A 4 -0.59 -0.16 18.28
CA LYS A 4 -1.56 -1.24 17.99
C LYS A 4 -0.99 -2.54 18.55
N LEU A 5 -1.51 -3.00 19.68
CA LEU A 5 -1.11 -4.24 20.32
C LEU A 5 -1.94 -5.40 19.74
N CYS A 6 -1.36 -6.60 19.69
CA CYS A 6 -2.11 -7.78 19.31
C CYS A 6 -3.22 -8.04 20.35
N PRO A 7 -4.49 -8.21 19.96
CA PRO A 7 -5.58 -8.44 20.91
C PRO A 7 -5.46 -9.78 21.67
N GLN A 8 -4.78 -10.76 21.08
CA GLN A 8 -4.49 -12.06 21.70
C GLN A 8 -3.31 -11.99 22.67
N CYS A 9 -2.14 -11.52 22.21
CA CYS A 9 -0.93 -11.49 23.04
C CYS A 9 -0.89 -10.33 24.04
N LYS A 10 -1.68 -9.28 23.81
CA LYS A 10 -1.76 -8.01 24.57
C LYS A 10 -0.45 -7.19 24.67
N ASN A 11 0.70 -7.81 24.44
CA ASN A 11 2.04 -7.21 24.53
C ASN A 11 2.82 -7.27 23.22
N ALA A 12 2.39 -8.09 22.25
CA ALA A 12 3.08 -8.21 20.97
C ALA A 12 2.94 -6.91 20.17
N ARG A 13 4.08 -6.35 19.80
CA ARG A 13 4.24 -5.18 18.93
C ARG A 13 4.83 -5.55 17.57
N ASP A 14 5.22 -6.81 17.39
CA ASP A 14 5.78 -7.32 16.16
C ASP A 14 4.66 -7.84 15.25
N PHE A 15 4.61 -7.30 14.03
CA PHE A 15 3.62 -7.64 13.03
C PHE A 15 4.30 -7.79 11.68
N PHE A 16 3.86 -8.78 10.92
CA PHE A 16 4.29 -8.98 9.54
C PHE A 16 3.08 -9.04 8.62
N VAL A 17 3.30 -8.79 7.33
CA VAL A 17 2.29 -8.93 6.29
C VAL A 17 2.58 -10.21 5.53
N ASP A 18 1.58 -11.08 5.41
CA ASP A 18 1.72 -12.33 4.65
C ASP A 18 1.45 -12.13 3.14
N SER A 19 1.59 -13.20 2.35
CA SER A 19 1.32 -13.17 0.91
C SER A 19 -0.16 -12.95 0.55
N LYS A 20 -1.08 -13.04 1.51
CA LYS A 20 -2.52 -12.75 1.33
C LYS A 20 -2.86 -11.31 1.72
N PHE A 21 -1.86 -10.50 2.07
CA PHE A 21 -2.00 -9.13 2.57
C PHE A 21 -2.70 -9.06 3.93
N ASP A 22 -2.61 -10.12 4.72
CA ASP A 22 -3.05 -10.16 6.10
C ASP A 22 -1.93 -9.68 7.03
N VAL A 23 -2.24 -8.73 7.90
CA VAL A 23 -1.37 -8.24 8.96
C VAL A 23 -1.50 -9.20 10.14
N CYS A 24 -0.46 -9.99 10.37
CA CYS A 24 -0.43 -11.04 11.37
C CYS A 24 0.52 -10.69 12.52
N CYS A 25 0.17 -11.12 13.73
CA CYS A 25 1.05 -11.03 14.89
C CYS A 25 2.25 -11.98 14.74
N GLY A 26 3.47 -11.47 14.91
CA GLY A 26 4.71 -12.27 14.81
C GLY A 26 4.85 -13.37 15.87
N TYR A 27 4.07 -13.32 16.95
CA TYR A 27 4.18 -14.27 18.07
C TYR A 27 3.13 -15.39 18.01
N CYS A 28 1.85 -15.03 17.85
CA CYS A 28 0.75 -15.99 17.88
C CYS A 28 0.14 -16.28 16.50
N GLY A 29 0.57 -15.57 15.44
CA GLY A 29 0.01 -15.70 14.11
C GLY A 29 -1.40 -15.13 13.94
N PHE A 30 -1.96 -14.48 14.96
CA PHE A 30 -3.31 -13.91 14.89
C PHE A 30 -3.37 -12.77 13.87
N THR A 31 -4.34 -12.84 12.96
CA THR A 31 -4.62 -11.81 11.95
C THR A 31 -5.33 -10.62 12.58
N VAL A 32 -4.70 -9.45 12.52
CA VAL A 32 -5.21 -8.20 13.08
C VAL A 32 -6.01 -7.40 12.07
N ALA A 33 -5.61 -7.42 10.80
CA ALA A 33 -6.28 -6.69 9.73
C ALA A 33 -5.90 -7.26 8.35
N ASN A 34 -6.70 -6.96 7.32
CA ASN A 34 -6.33 -7.18 5.92
C ASN A 34 -6.06 -5.81 5.27
N VAL A 35 -4.94 -5.70 4.54
CA VAL A 35 -4.51 -4.43 3.90
C VAL A 35 -4.58 -4.47 2.37
N LYS A 36 -5.17 -5.52 1.78
CA LYS A 36 -5.23 -5.71 0.32
C LYS A 36 -5.82 -4.51 -0.42
N ASP A 37 -6.89 -3.93 0.11
CA ASP A 37 -7.55 -2.78 -0.52
C ASP A 37 -6.70 -1.51 -0.48
N GLN A 38 -5.87 -1.34 0.56
CA GLN A 38 -4.93 -0.23 0.64
C GLN A 38 -3.83 -0.35 -0.41
N PHE A 39 -3.35 -1.58 -0.66
CA PHE A 39 -2.38 -1.83 -1.73
C PHE A 39 -2.97 -1.53 -3.12
N LYS A 40 -4.18 -2.04 -3.40
CA LYS A 40 -4.88 -1.75 -4.67
C LYS A 40 -5.13 -0.26 -4.90
N ALA A 41 -5.50 0.48 -3.85
CA ALA A 41 -5.71 1.92 -3.94
C ALA A 41 -4.42 2.67 -4.30
N VAL A 42 -3.26 2.22 -3.81
CA VAL A 42 -1.95 2.78 -4.16
C VAL A 42 -1.57 2.41 -5.60
N GLU A 43 -1.79 1.16 -6.03
CA GLU A 43 -1.55 0.75 -7.42
C GLU A 43 -2.34 1.58 -8.42
N ASN A 44 -3.63 1.85 -8.15
CA ASN A 44 -4.46 2.70 -9.00
C ASN A 44 -3.94 4.14 -9.06
N ARG A 45 -3.51 4.72 -7.93
CA ARG A 45 -2.92 6.07 -7.91
C ARG A 45 -1.62 6.15 -8.69
N ILE A 46 -0.78 5.11 -8.61
CA ILE A 46 0.46 5.04 -9.40
C ILE A 46 0.13 4.88 -10.88
N ALA A 47 -0.89 4.10 -11.23
CA ALA A 47 -1.34 3.96 -12.62
C ALA A 47 -1.87 5.29 -13.20
N GLU A 48 -2.60 6.08 -12.41
CA GLU A 48 -3.05 7.42 -12.80
C GLU A 48 -1.88 8.39 -13.00
N GLN A 49 -0.85 8.35 -12.14
CA GLN A 49 0.36 9.16 -12.28
C GLN A 49 1.30 8.69 -13.41
N ARG A 50 1.19 7.42 -13.82
CA ARG A 50 1.95 6.82 -14.93
C ARG A 50 1.22 6.90 -16.26
N THR A 51 0.19 7.74 -16.39
CA THR A 51 -0.30 8.09 -17.73
C THR A 51 0.88 8.66 -18.53
N PRO A 52 1.31 7.99 -19.63
CA PRO A 52 2.30 8.58 -20.50
C PRO A 52 1.69 9.88 -21.02
N LYS A 53 2.39 11.01 -20.84
CA LYS A 53 2.07 12.25 -21.55
C LYS A 53 1.74 11.86 -22.99
N THR A 54 0.48 12.03 -23.37
CA THR A 54 -0.02 11.63 -24.67
C THR A 54 0.90 12.20 -25.74
N ARG A 55 1.09 11.50 -26.87
CA ARG A 55 1.96 11.98 -27.98
C ARG A 55 1.61 13.41 -28.45
N LYS A 56 0.39 13.87 -28.17
CA LYS A 56 -0.09 15.24 -28.37
C LYS A 56 0.62 16.26 -27.46
N ASP A 57 0.75 15.98 -26.16
CA ASP A 57 1.48 16.84 -25.20
C ASP A 57 2.97 16.98 -25.53
N LEU A 58 3.59 15.96 -26.12
CA LEU A 58 5.00 16.01 -26.53
C LEU A 58 5.24 16.84 -27.80
N LEU A 59 4.20 17.01 -28.65
CA LEU A 59 4.29 17.83 -29.87
C LEU A 59 4.19 19.32 -29.56
N GLU A 60 3.39 19.72 -28.57
CA GLU A 60 3.24 21.13 -28.18
C GLU A 60 4.49 21.70 -27.51
N LEU A 61 5.25 20.89 -26.74
CA LEU A 61 6.54 21.32 -26.18
C LEU A 61 7.65 21.49 -27.24
N LYS A 62 7.55 20.82 -28.39
CA LYS A 62 8.56 20.93 -29.47
C LYS A 62 8.39 22.16 -30.35
N ASN A 63 7.21 22.77 -30.36
CA ASN A 63 6.90 23.95 -31.18
C ASN A 63 7.07 25.29 -30.43
N GLN A 64 7.60 25.27 -29.21
CA GLN A 64 7.94 26.47 -28.43
C GLN A 64 9.44 26.81 -28.43
N LYS A 65 10.21 26.29 -29.40
CA LYS A 65 11.64 26.59 -29.54
C LYS A 65 11.97 27.20 -30.88
#